data_AF-A0A849EVZ0-F1
#
_entry.id   AF-A0A849EVZ0-F1
#
_cell.length_a   1.000
_cell.length_b   1.000
_cell.length_c   1.000
_cell.angle_alpha   90.00
_cell.angle_beta   90.00
_cell.angle_gamma   90.00
#
_symmetry.space_group_name_H-M   'P 1'
#
loop_
_entity.id
_entity.type
_entity.pdbx_description
1 polymer ?
#
loop_
_entity_poly.entity_id
_entity_poly.type
_entity_poly.pdbx_seq_one_letter_code
_entity_poly.pdbx_strand_id
1 'polypeptide(L)'
;MGIMTRIIRLWKADVHGVMDQLEDKSLLLKQCLREMESSLKQKQSHLEHVRRTSEQLRNDLAARGKEQDRLETDLALAVRKEKDDIAKLLIRKQFALKTDADRLDRQLVQLEEEHNRLSHLLQQQQSQYDQLKIKTAAYHRQAEQQAANPMDDLTYESTSAQAPTEEEVELELLRYKETAAQGGAA
;
A
#
# COMPACT_ATOMS: atom_id res chain seq x y z
N MET A 1 -8.09 -15.99 6.78
CA MET A 1 -7.70 -17.03 7.77
C MET A 1 -7.52 -18.35 7.01
N GLY A 2 -6.35 -18.79 6.60
CA GLY A 2 -5.00 -18.38 6.96
C GLY A 2 -4.05 -19.54 6.65
N ILE A 3 -3.95 -19.95 5.38
CA ILE A 3 -2.83 -20.82 4.94
C ILE A 3 -1.52 -20.15 5.39
N MET A 4 -1.42 -18.82 5.19
CA MET A 4 -0.38 -17.96 5.76
C MET A 4 -0.18 -18.11 7.27
N THR A 5 -1.24 -18.00 8.07
CA THR A 5 -1.13 -18.07 9.54
C THR A 5 -0.74 -19.47 10.00
N ARG A 6 -1.16 -20.51 9.27
CA ARG A 6 -0.75 -21.89 9.51
C ARG A 6 0.71 -22.11 9.17
N ILE A 7 1.19 -21.59 8.04
CA ILE A 7 2.60 -21.74 7.62
C ILE A 7 3.54 -20.99 8.57
N ILE A 8 3.22 -19.75 8.94
CA ILE A 8 4.01 -18.96 9.90
C ILE A 8 4.03 -19.63 11.28
N ARG A 9 2.93 -20.25 11.71
CA ARG A 9 2.88 -21.04 12.96
C ARG A 9 3.67 -22.34 12.88
N LEU A 10 3.59 -23.05 11.76
CA LEU A 10 4.38 -24.27 11.49
C LEU A 10 5.88 -23.98 11.57
N TRP A 11 6.29 -22.81 11.10
CA TRP A 11 7.68 -22.36 11.12
C TRP A 11 8.19 -22.02 12.52
N LYS A 12 7.32 -21.52 13.40
CA LYS A 12 7.65 -21.26 14.80
C LYS A 12 7.70 -22.54 15.65
N ALA A 13 7.19 -23.65 15.12
CA ALA A 13 6.99 -24.89 15.88
C ALA A 13 8.10 -25.94 15.66
N ASP A 14 8.72 -26.04 14.48
CA ASP A 14 9.67 -27.14 14.20
C ASP A 14 10.80 -26.76 13.24
N VAL A 15 12.02 -26.64 13.77
CA VAL A 15 13.27 -26.41 13.01
C VAL A 15 14.13 -27.68 12.90
N HIS A 16 13.87 -28.75 13.66
CA HIS A 16 14.81 -29.87 13.79
C HIS A 16 14.35 -31.22 13.20
N GLY A 17 13.12 -31.36 12.69
CA GLY A 17 12.52 -32.70 12.51
C GLY A 17 12.22 -33.23 11.10
N VAL A 18 12.43 -32.48 9.99
CA VAL A 18 11.78 -32.88 8.72
C VAL A 18 12.59 -32.57 7.45
N MET A 19 13.72 -33.25 7.27
CA MET A 19 14.53 -33.15 6.06
C MET A 19 13.78 -33.59 4.78
N ASP A 20 12.91 -34.61 4.86
CA ASP A 20 12.14 -35.15 3.72
C ASP A 20 10.87 -34.37 3.36
N GLN A 21 10.35 -33.52 4.25
CA GLN A 21 9.20 -32.63 3.95
C GLN A 21 9.66 -31.23 3.50
N LEU A 22 10.97 -31.00 3.34
CA LEU A 22 11.53 -29.68 3.00
C LEU A 22 11.43 -29.35 1.50
N GLU A 23 11.53 -30.33 0.59
CA GLU A 23 11.38 -30.06 -0.85
C GLU A 23 9.99 -29.48 -1.16
N ASP A 24 8.92 -30.06 -0.63
CA ASP A 24 7.55 -29.57 -0.77
C ASP A 24 7.33 -28.20 -0.12
N LYS A 25 7.96 -27.94 1.04
CA LYS A 25 7.83 -26.65 1.75
C LYS A 25 8.50 -25.50 1.00
N SER A 26 9.61 -25.75 0.31
CA SER A 26 10.28 -24.73 -0.52
C SER A 26 9.42 -24.30 -1.70
N LEU A 27 8.72 -25.25 -2.32
CA LEU A 27 7.79 -24.99 -3.42
C LEU A 27 6.57 -24.20 -2.93
N LEU A 28 6.01 -24.57 -1.79
CA LEU A 28 4.90 -23.86 -1.15
C LEU A 28 5.27 -22.41 -0.77
N LEU A 29 6.50 -22.18 -0.33
CA LEU A 29 7.00 -20.84 0.01
C LEU A 29 7.14 -19.97 -1.24
N LYS A 30 7.72 -20.51 -2.31
CA LYS A 30 7.78 -19.86 -3.64
C LYS A 30 6.38 -19.55 -4.17
N GLN A 31 5.45 -20.47 -4.01
CA GLN A 31 4.06 -20.27 -4.40
C GLN A 31 3.40 -19.15 -3.57
N CYS A 32 3.58 -19.14 -2.26
CA CYS A 32 3.04 -18.11 -1.37
C CYS A 32 3.59 -16.72 -1.71
N LEU A 33 4.89 -16.61 -2.00
CA LEU A 33 5.51 -15.37 -2.47
C LEU A 33 4.90 -14.91 -3.79
N ARG A 34 4.71 -15.81 -4.76
CA ARG A 34 4.07 -15.47 -6.06
C ARG A 34 2.63 -15.00 -5.87
N GLU A 35 1.85 -15.68 -5.04
CA GLU A 35 0.46 -15.30 -4.75
C GLU A 35 0.39 -13.92 -4.08
N MET A 36 1.31 -13.64 -3.15
CA MET A 36 1.39 -12.34 -2.48
C MET A 36 1.81 -11.23 -3.45
N GLU A 37 2.81 -11.48 -4.31
CA GLU A 37 3.24 -10.53 -5.35
C GLU A 37 2.10 -10.22 -6.33
N SER A 38 1.34 -11.23 -6.75
CA SER A 38 0.15 -11.06 -7.60
C SER A 38 -0.93 -10.22 -6.91
N SER A 39 -1.22 -10.50 -5.63
CA SER A 39 -2.18 -9.72 -4.84
C SER A 39 -1.74 -8.26 -4.68
N LEU A 40 -0.45 -8.02 -4.42
CA LEU A 40 0.13 -6.68 -4.33
C LEU A 40 -0.02 -5.92 -5.66
N LYS A 41 0.33 -6.55 -6.79
CA LYS A 41 0.17 -5.96 -8.12
C LYS A 41 -1.29 -5.60 -8.43
N GLN A 42 -2.24 -6.47 -8.10
CA GLN A 42 -3.65 -6.20 -8.29
C GLN A 42 -4.12 -4.99 -7.46
N LYS A 43 -3.70 -4.91 -6.19
CA LYS A 43 -4.03 -3.78 -5.31
C LYS A 43 -3.36 -2.48 -5.75
N GLN A 44 -2.12 -2.52 -6.23
CA GLN A 44 -1.43 -1.37 -6.84
C GLN A 44 -2.21 -0.85 -8.05
N SER A 45 -2.64 -1.74 -8.96
CA SER A 45 -3.44 -1.34 -10.12
C SER A 45 -4.79 -0.73 -9.73
N HIS A 46 -5.42 -1.25 -8.67
CA HIS A 46 -6.67 -0.69 -8.17
C HIS A 46 -6.46 0.71 -7.58
N LEU A 47 -5.39 0.91 -6.81
CA LEU A 47 -5.02 2.20 -6.23
C LEU A 47 -4.76 3.25 -7.32
N GLU A 48 -4.03 2.88 -8.38
CA GLU A 48 -3.83 3.74 -9.55
C GLU A 48 -5.15 4.12 -10.24
N HIS A 49 -6.11 3.20 -10.31
CA HIS A 49 -7.43 3.49 -10.87
C HIS A 49 -8.22 4.49 -10.02
N VAL A 50 -8.21 4.30 -8.69
CA VAL A 50 -8.83 5.23 -7.74
C VAL A 50 -8.20 6.61 -7.86
N ARG A 51 -6.86 6.68 -7.89
CA ARG A 51 -6.12 7.94 -8.05
C ARG A 51 -6.52 8.70 -9.32
N ARG A 52 -6.56 8.03 -10.47
CA ARG A 52 -6.97 8.65 -11.74
C ARG A 52 -8.39 9.18 -11.68
N THR A 53 -9.29 8.43 -11.04
CA THR A 53 -10.69 8.86 -10.86
C THR A 53 -10.77 10.11 -9.98
N SER A 54 -10.01 10.17 -8.88
CA SER A 54 -9.91 11.38 -8.04
C SER A 54 -9.38 12.59 -8.82
N GLU A 55 -8.33 12.39 -9.63
CA GLU A 55 -7.75 13.45 -10.47
C GLU A 55 -8.75 13.98 -11.51
N GLN A 56 -9.54 13.09 -12.12
CA GLN A 56 -10.62 13.48 -13.03
C GLN A 56 -11.70 14.31 -12.32
N LEU A 57 -12.18 13.85 -11.15
CA LEU A 57 -13.16 14.59 -10.35
C LEU A 57 -12.66 15.98 -9.94
N ARG A 58 -11.38 16.10 -9.57
CA ARG A 58 -10.76 17.40 -9.24
C ARG A 58 -10.76 18.36 -10.43
N ASN A 59 -10.43 17.86 -11.62
CA ASN A 59 -10.45 18.65 -12.84
C ASN A 59 -11.86 19.11 -13.19
N ASP A 60 -12.86 18.23 -13.03
CA ASP A 60 -14.27 18.56 -13.25
C ASP A 60 -14.78 19.61 -12.26
N LEU A 61 -14.41 19.52 -10.99
CA LEU A 61 -14.71 20.54 -9.98
C LEU A 61 -14.06 21.89 -10.34
N ALA A 62 -12.79 21.88 -10.75
CA ALA A 62 -12.10 23.11 -11.17
C ALA A 62 -12.77 23.75 -12.40
N ALA A 63 -13.26 22.94 -13.35
CA ALA A 63 -14.01 23.43 -14.51
C ALA A 63 -15.36 24.04 -14.09
N ARG A 64 -16.09 23.39 -13.17
CA ARG A 64 -17.34 23.92 -12.62
C ARG A 64 -17.15 25.21 -11.82
N GLY A 65 -16.05 25.34 -11.08
CA GLY A 65 -15.69 26.58 -10.39
C GLY A 65 -15.56 27.76 -11.38
N LYS A 66 -14.89 27.55 -12.52
CA LYS A 66 -14.81 28.57 -13.58
C LYS A 66 -16.18 28.91 -14.19
N GLU A 67 -17.10 27.94 -14.29
CA GLU A 67 -18.46 28.22 -14.74
C GLU A 67 -19.23 29.05 -13.71
N GLN A 68 -19.04 28.78 -12.41
CA GLN A 68 -19.64 29.56 -11.33
C GLN A 68 -19.14 31.01 -11.35
N ASP A 69 -17.84 31.25 -11.54
CA ASP A 69 -17.27 32.61 -11.62
C ASP A 69 -17.86 33.43 -12.77
N ARG A 70 -18.03 32.79 -13.94
CA ARG A 70 -18.68 33.41 -15.10
C ARG A 70 -20.13 33.76 -14.80
N LEU A 71 -20.85 32.82 -14.19
CA LEU A 71 -22.26 32.99 -13.87
C LEU A 71 -22.48 34.07 -12.80
N GLU A 72 -21.56 34.20 -11.85
CA GLU A 72 -21.55 35.28 -10.86
C GLU A 72 -21.33 36.65 -11.51
N THR A 73 -20.43 36.72 -12.51
CA THR A 73 -20.20 37.94 -13.30
C THR A 73 -21.46 38.33 -14.09
N ASP A 74 -22.11 37.38 -14.75
CA ASP A 74 -23.34 37.59 -15.51
C ASP A 74 -24.51 38.01 -14.61
N LEU A 75 -24.59 37.41 -13.41
CA LEU A 75 -25.60 37.74 -12.40
C LEU A 75 -25.40 39.16 -11.87
N ALA A 76 -24.17 39.55 -11.56
CA ALA A 76 -23.85 40.93 -11.17
C ALA A 76 -24.25 41.94 -12.26
N LEU A 77 -24.05 41.59 -13.54
CA LEU A 77 -24.48 42.42 -14.66
C LEU A 77 -26.00 42.49 -14.80
N ALA A 78 -26.71 41.38 -14.62
CA ALA A 78 -28.17 41.32 -14.69
C ALA A 78 -28.82 42.16 -13.59
N VAL A 79 -28.30 42.08 -12.36
CA VAL A 79 -28.74 42.90 -11.23
C VAL A 79 -28.49 44.38 -11.48
N ARG A 80 -27.29 44.76 -11.97
CA ARG A 80 -26.97 46.16 -12.31
C ARG A 80 -27.89 46.75 -13.39
N LYS A 81 -28.42 45.90 -14.28
CA LYS A 81 -29.34 46.30 -15.35
C LYS A 81 -30.80 46.15 -14.96
N GLU A 82 -31.10 45.86 -13.69
CA GLU A 82 -32.46 45.66 -13.15
C GLU A 82 -33.26 44.60 -13.91
N LYS A 83 -32.56 43.59 -14.47
CA LYS A 83 -33.18 42.48 -15.20
C LYS A 83 -33.49 41.33 -14.24
N ASP A 84 -34.46 41.54 -13.36
CA ASP A 84 -34.78 40.64 -12.25
C ASP A 84 -35.18 39.23 -12.69
N ASP A 85 -35.86 39.07 -13.82
CA ASP A 85 -36.25 37.74 -14.34
C ASP A 85 -35.02 36.92 -14.76
N ILE A 86 -34.02 37.59 -15.36
CA ILE A 86 -32.75 36.96 -15.74
C ILE A 86 -31.93 36.66 -14.49
N ALA A 87 -31.86 37.60 -13.54
CA ALA A 87 -31.17 37.41 -12.27
C ALA A 87 -31.74 36.20 -11.50
N LYS A 88 -33.07 36.08 -11.38
CA LYS A 88 -33.73 34.91 -10.73
C LYS A 88 -33.39 33.59 -11.42
N LEU A 89 -33.31 33.57 -12.76
CA LEU A 89 -32.93 32.38 -13.51
C LEU A 89 -31.47 32.00 -13.27
N LEU A 90 -30.55 32.98 -13.27
CA LEU A 90 -29.15 32.78 -12.97
C LEU A 90 -28.95 32.31 -11.52
N ILE A 91 -29.66 32.87 -10.54
CA ILE A 91 -29.64 32.41 -9.14
C ILE A 91 -30.03 30.94 -9.05
N ARG A 92 -31.13 30.52 -9.72
CA ARG A 92 -31.54 29.11 -9.74
C ARG A 92 -30.46 28.19 -10.31
N LYS A 93 -29.82 28.61 -11.41
CA LYS A 93 -28.71 27.86 -12.02
C LYS A 93 -27.50 27.80 -11.08
N GLN A 94 -27.18 28.89 -10.36
CA GLN A 94 -26.10 28.94 -9.38
C GLN A 94 -26.32 27.94 -8.24
N PHE A 95 -27.54 27.90 -7.68
CA PHE A 95 -27.89 26.93 -6.63
C PHE A 95 -27.76 25.48 -7.10
N ALA A 96 -28.22 25.18 -8.32
CA ALA A 96 -28.08 23.84 -8.90
C ALA A 96 -26.60 23.45 -9.07
N LEU A 97 -25.79 24.33 -9.65
CA LEU A 97 -24.36 24.11 -9.84
C LEU A 97 -23.62 23.93 -8.51
N LYS A 98 -23.95 24.74 -7.49
CA LYS A 98 -23.34 24.64 -6.16
C LYS A 98 -23.70 23.32 -5.48
N THR A 99 -24.96 22.92 -5.53
CA THR A 99 -25.41 21.64 -4.95
C THR A 99 -24.70 20.45 -5.59
N ASP A 100 -24.54 20.49 -6.92
CA ASP A 100 -23.79 19.47 -7.65
C ASP A 100 -22.29 19.47 -7.28
N ALA A 101 -21.68 20.65 -7.17
CA ALA A 101 -20.28 20.80 -6.77
C ALA A 101 -20.05 20.26 -5.35
N ASP A 102 -20.91 20.61 -4.40
CA ASP A 102 -20.86 20.10 -3.02
C ASP A 102 -21.05 18.57 -2.94
N ARG A 103 -21.78 17.98 -3.88
CA ARG A 103 -21.90 16.52 -3.99
C ARG A 103 -20.59 15.90 -4.51
N LEU A 104 -20.03 16.45 -5.58
CA LEU A 104 -18.78 15.98 -6.18
C LEU A 104 -17.59 16.12 -5.21
N ASP A 105 -17.55 17.21 -4.46
CA ASP A 105 -16.51 17.46 -3.45
C ASP A 105 -16.56 16.43 -2.32
N ARG A 106 -17.77 16.11 -1.81
CA ARG A 106 -17.94 15.02 -0.84
C ARG A 106 -17.51 13.67 -1.38
N GLN A 107 -17.82 13.36 -2.64
CA GLN A 107 -17.37 12.12 -3.28
C GLN A 107 -15.85 12.08 -3.43
N LEU A 108 -15.23 13.21 -3.77
CA LEU A 108 -13.79 13.32 -3.90
C LEU A 108 -13.09 13.08 -2.55
N VAL A 109 -13.56 13.72 -1.47
CA VAL A 109 -13.02 13.52 -0.11
C VAL A 109 -13.10 12.05 0.29
N GLN A 110 -14.24 11.38 0.03
CA GLN A 110 -14.39 9.95 0.31
C GLN A 110 -13.38 9.10 -0.48
N LEU A 111 -13.22 9.37 -1.79
CA LEU A 111 -12.27 8.64 -2.63
C LEU A 111 -10.82 8.84 -2.18
N GLU A 112 -10.47 10.05 -1.75
CA GLU A 112 -9.13 10.37 -1.23
C GLU A 112 -8.85 9.68 0.10
N GLU A 113 -9.82 9.64 1.01
CA GLU A 113 -9.71 8.87 2.25
C GLU A 113 -9.52 7.38 1.97
N GLU A 114 -10.31 6.81 1.06
CA GLU A 114 -10.19 5.42 0.64
C GLU A 114 -8.82 5.14 0.02
N HIS A 115 -8.35 6.01 -0.87
CA HIS A 115 -7.02 5.93 -1.46
C HIS A 115 -5.92 5.93 -0.39
N ASN A 116 -5.99 6.83 0.58
CA ASN A 116 -5.01 6.94 1.65
C ASN A 116 -5.02 5.71 2.57
N ARG A 117 -6.20 5.17 2.88
CA ARG A 117 -6.31 3.92 3.66
C ARG A 117 -5.73 2.73 2.90
N LEU A 118 -6.06 2.60 1.62
CA LEU A 118 -5.55 1.53 0.76
C LEU A 118 -4.03 1.63 0.54
N SER A 119 -3.50 2.84 0.35
CA SER A 119 -2.06 3.06 0.18
C SER A 119 -1.28 2.64 1.42
N HIS A 120 -1.75 3.01 2.61
CA HIS A 120 -1.14 2.65 3.87
C HIS A 120 -1.16 1.13 4.09
N LEU A 121 -2.30 0.48 3.85
CA LEU A 121 -2.42 -0.98 3.93
C LEU A 121 -1.48 -1.70 2.94
N LEU A 122 -1.34 -1.15 1.73
CA LEU A 122 -0.48 -1.71 0.70
C LEU A 122 1.00 -1.58 1.06
N GLN A 123 1.40 -0.44 1.63
CA GLN A 123 2.76 -0.21 2.12
C GLN A 123 3.11 -1.19 3.25
N GLN A 124 2.18 -1.43 4.19
CA GLN A 124 2.35 -2.45 5.23
C GLN A 124 2.51 -3.86 4.65
N GLN A 125 1.70 -4.22 3.64
CA GLN A 125 1.79 -5.52 2.99
C GLN A 125 3.08 -5.69 2.18
N GLN A 126 3.61 -4.60 1.58
CA GLN A 126 4.91 -4.61 0.90
C GLN A 126 6.05 -4.85 1.88
N SER A 127 6.08 -4.13 3.02
CA SER A 127 7.06 -4.38 4.08
C SER A 127 7.03 -5.84 4.57
N GLN A 128 5.84 -6.38 4.81
CA GLN A 128 5.68 -7.79 5.20
C GLN A 128 6.19 -8.76 4.12
N TYR A 129 5.94 -8.43 2.85
CA TYR A 129 6.45 -9.20 1.72
C TYR A 129 7.98 -9.20 1.68
N ASP A 130 8.60 -8.03 1.83
CA ASP A 130 10.06 -7.89 1.80
C ASP A 130 10.73 -8.64 2.96
N GLN A 131 10.15 -8.54 4.16
CA GLN A 131 10.62 -9.31 5.33
C GLN A 131 10.49 -10.83 5.10
N LEU A 132 9.38 -11.29 4.52
CA LEU A 132 9.19 -12.71 4.21
C LEU A 132 10.20 -13.18 3.14
N LYS A 133 10.47 -12.34 2.15
CA LYS A 133 11.43 -12.63 1.08
C LYS A 133 12.86 -12.77 1.62
N ILE A 134 13.30 -11.87 2.50
CA ILE A 134 14.63 -11.96 3.13
C ILE A 134 14.72 -13.22 3.99
N LYS A 135 13.72 -13.49 4.83
CA LYS A 135 13.67 -14.71 5.64
C LYS A 135 13.71 -15.98 4.78
N THR A 136 13.01 -15.98 3.67
CA THR A 136 13.04 -17.10 2.71
C THR A 136 14.44 -17.31 2.13
N ALA A 137 15.12 -16.22 1.74
CA ALA A 137 16.48 -16.29 1.21
C ALA A 137 17.49 -16.81 2.26
N ALA A 138 17.41 -16.32 3.50
CA ALA A 138 18.23 -16.77 4.62
C ALA A 138 18.10 -18.28 4.85
N TYR A 139 16.87 -18.80 4.82
CA TYR A 139 16.60 -20.23 5.01
C TYR A 139 17.16 -21.09 3.88
N HIS A 140 17.07 -20.63 2.64
CA HIS A 140 17.69 -21.32 1.51
C HIS A 140 19.21 -21.38 1.65
N ARG A 141 19.84 -20.27 2.02
CA ARG A 141 21.29 -20.20 2.23
C ARG A 141 21.75 -21.09 3.39
N GLN A 142 21.01 -21.12 4.50
CA GLN A 142 21.30 -21.98 5.65
C GLN A 142 21.14 -23.48 5.31
N ALA A 143 20.10 -23.85 4.55
CA ALA A 143 19.89 -25.21 4.10
C ALA A 143 21.01 -25.69 3.15
N GLU A 144 21.46 -24.82 2.24
CA GLU A 144 22.58 -25.10 1.33
C GLU A 144 23.92 -25.27 2.09
N GLN A 145 24.17 -24.45 3.11
CA GLN A 145 25.37 -24.57 3.95
C GLN A 145 25.39 -25.85 4.79
N GLN A 146 24.24 -26.28 5.32
CA GLN A 146 24.11 -27.55 6.05
C GLN A 146 24.26 -28.76 5.14
N ALA A 147 23.74 -28.71 3.91
CA ALA A 147 23.90 -29.76 2.92
C ALA A 147 25.35 -29.87 2.39
N ALA A 148 26.09 -28.75 2.35
CA ALA A 148 27.47 -28.71 1.89
C ALA A 148 28.49 -29.21 2.93
N ASN A 149 28.10 -29.33 4.21
CA ASN A 149 29.01 -29.72 5.30
C ASN A 149 28.45 -30.89 6.14
N PRO A 150 28.43 -32.13 5.61
CA PRO A 150 27.85 -33.28 6.30
C PRO A 150 28.74 -33.90 7.40
N MET A 151 29.84 -33.26 7.78
CA MET A 151 30.81 -33.76 8.76
C MET A 151 31.24 -32.63 9.73
N ASP A 152 30.35 -32.25 10.64
CA ASP A 152 30.76 -31.55 11.87
C ASP A 152 29.76 -31.82 12.99
N ASP A 153 29.48 -33.11 13.26
CA ASP A 153 28.59 -33.53 14.36
C ASP A 153 29.34 -33.75 15.68
N LEU A 154 30.56 -33.23 15.84
CA LEU A 154 31.25 -33.26 17.12
C LEU A 154 32.27 -32.11 17.17
N THR A 155 31.88 -30.91 17.62
CA THR A 155 32.64 -30.16 18.63
C THR A 155 32.04 -28.79 19.00
N TYR A 156 31.86 -28.63 20.31
CA TYR A 156 32.05 -27.42 21.11
C TYR A 156 31.19 -26.18 20.85
N GLU A 157 30.29 -25.94 21.81
CA GLU A 157 29.87 -24.62 22.27
C GLU A 157 31.07 -23.67 22.33
N SER A 158 31.07 -22.67 21.46
CA SER A 158 31.86 -21.45 21.65
C SER A 158 31.00 -20.28 21.22
N THR A 159 30.61 -19.50 22.22
CA THR A 159 30.05 -18.16 22.14
C THR A 159 31.05 -17.20 21.49
N SER A 160 31.38 -17.41 20.22
CA SER A 160 31.91 -16.36 19.38
C SER A 160 30.73 -15.49 18.96
N ALA A 161 30.80 -14.18 19.21
CA ALA A 161 29.90 -13.23 18.60
C ALA A 161 29.97 -13.43 17.07
N GLN A 162 29.02 -14.19 16.52
CA GLN A 162 28.87 -14.38 15.09
C GLN A 162 28.74 -12.99 14.48
N ALA A 163 29.64 -12.66 13.56
CA ALA A 163 29.52 -11.43 12.80
C ALA A 163 28.11 -11.40 12.18
N PRO A 164 27.37 -10.29 12.31
CA PRO A 164 25.98 -10.26 11.87
C PRO A 164 25.92 -10.64 10.40
N THR A 165 25.05 -11.60 10.09
CA THR A 165 24.87 -12.09 8.72
C THR A 165 24.42 -10.93 7.85
N GLU A 166 24.79 -10.90 6.56
CA GLU A 166 24.39 -9.82 5.63
C GLU A 166 22.86 -9.59 5.63
N GLU A 167 22.09 -10.63 5.92
CA GLU A 167 20.63 -10.62 6.09
C GLU A 167 20.17 -9.93 7.38
N GLU A 168 20.89 -10.06 8.50
CA GLU A 168 20.60 -9.33 9.75
C GLU A 168 20.87 -7.83 9.55
N VAL A 169 21.91 -7.49 8.79
CA VAL A 169 22.21 -6.12 8.37
C VAL A 169 21.13 -5.57 7.45
N GLU A 170 20.61 -6.36 6.50
CA GLU A 170 19.49 -5.96 5.64
C GLU A 170 18.17 -5.78 6.42
N LEU A 171 17.88 -6.65 7.41
CA LEU A 171 16.72 -6.51 8.28
C LEU A 171 16.82 -5.28 9.19
N GLU A 172 18.01 -5.00 9.74
CA GLU A 172 18.30 -3.76 10.48
C GLU A 172 18.14 -2.54 9.56
N LEU A 173 18.69 -2.57 8.34
CA LEU A 173 18.54 -1.49 7.36
C LEU A 173 17.07 -1.23 7.02
N LEU A 174 16.24 -2.27 6.85
CA LEU A 174 14.80 -2.13 6.64
C LEU A 174 14.11 -1.52 7.86
N ARG A 175 14.47 -1.91 9.08
CA ARG A 175 13.97 -1.27 10.31
C ARG A 175 14.35 0.20 10.39
N TYR A 176 15.59 0.56 10.04
CA TYR A 176 16.01 1.96 9.98
C TYR A 176 15.26 2.75 8.90
N LYS A 177 14.93 2.13 7.76
CA LYS A 177 14.12 2.77 6.72
C LYS A 177 12.66 2.95 7.13
N GLU A 178 12.06 1.98 7.83
CA GLU A 178 10.71 2.09 8.37
C GLU A 178 10.60 3.18 9.46
N THR A 179 11.57 3.24 10.36
CA THR A 179 11.64 4.29 11.40
C THR A 179 11.91 5.67 10.81
N ALA A 180 12.75 5.78 9.77
CA ALA A 180 12.95 7.03 9.03
C ALA A 180 11.70 7.47 8.26
N ALA A 181 10.94 6.52 7.68
CA ALA A 181 9.68 6.82 7.01
C ALA A 181 8.57 7.26 7.97
N GLN A 182 8.59 6.79 9.23
CA GLN A 182 7.65 7.20 10.28
C GLN A 182 8.11 8.46 11.05
N GLY A 183 9.43 8.71 11.12
CA GLY A 183 10.04 9.85 11.82
C GLY A 183 10.20 11.12 10.99
N GLY A 184 9.79 11.12 9.72
CA GLY A 184 9.79 12.30 8.84
C GLY A 184 8.55 13.22 9.00
N ALA A 185 7.72 12.98 10.01
CA ALA A 185 6.60 13.83 10.40
C ALA A 185 6.84 14.40 11.81
N ALA A 186 7.83 15.29 11.93
CA ALA A 186 7.99 16.20 13.07
C ALA A 186 8.55 17.53 12.56
#